data_AF-A0A641MBQ4-F1
#
_entry.id   AF-A0A641MBQ4-F1
#
_cell.length_a   1.000
_cell.length_b   1.000
_cell.length_c   1.000
_cell.angle_alpha   90.00
_cell.angle_beta   90.00
_cell.angle_gamma   90.00
#
_symmetry.space_group_name_H-M   'P 1'
#
loop_
_entity.id
_entity.type
_entity.pdbx_description
1 polymer ?
#
loop_
_entity_poly.entity_id
_entity_poly.type
_entity_poly.pdbx_seq_one_letter_code
_entity_poly.pdbx_strand_id
1 'polypeptide(L)'
;MEDRKGKEYIVSRDSFNSLPDSTLLDNKSFMASLVKYNGEWQVNGMSSWSRGRTLFDAYKAKLSAMGCDSALYDKLMKANENHPMLYFKNNEEMLEWFDRHIGFDENFTFPDQMMERSFLAVYIEKDKDIAIIPNGALMIKDERNPYYDKKEAESGGVNLIVSAEVAPKEMLHYLIEHKLLPDVCINSMKGMERGKQLVQENMDFIARFMRGNDY
;
A
#
# COMPACT_ATOMS: atom_id res chain seq x y z
N MET A 1 24.56 -7.65 9.61
CA MET A 1 23.21 -7.53 10.23
C MET A 1 22.20 -8.15 9.27
N GLU A 2 21.26 -8.96 9.75
CA GLU A 2 20.24 -9.61 8.92
C GLU A 2 18.91 -8.87 9.07
N ASP A 3 18.20 -8.60 7.97
CA ASP A 3 16.82 -8.12 8.03
C ASP A 3 15.81 -9.26 8.18
N ARG A 4 14.53 -8.91 8.32
CA ARG A 4 13.44 -9.90 8.47
C ARG A 4 13.33 -10.91 7.32
N LYS A 5 13.80 -10.58 6.11
CA LYS A 5 13.74 -11.43 4.91
C LYS A 5 15.01 -12.29 4.75
N GLY A 6 15.92 -12.28 5.73
CA GLY A 6 17.17 -13.03 5.66
C GLY A 6 18.25 -12.32 4.84
N LYS A 7 18.02 -11.07 4.42
CA LYS A 7 19.02 -10.32 3.66
C LYS A 7 20.03 -9.71 4.60
N GLU A 8 21.30 -9.91 4.29
CA GLU A 8 22.41 -9.38 5.08
C GLU A 8 22.87 -8.00 4.59
N TYR A 9 23.19 -7.14 5.55
CA TYR A 9 23.74 -5.81 5.36
C TYR A 9 25.01 -5.67 6.20
N ILE A 10 26.05 -5.13 5.56
CA ILE A 10 27.26 -4.65 6.24
C ILE A 10 27.08 -3.15 6.41
N VAL A 11 26.78 -2.74 7.64
CA VAL A 11 26.58 -1.33 8.01
C VAL A 11 27.88 -0.79 8.57
N SER A 12 28.30 0.39 8.13
CA SER A 12 29.56 1.00 8.58
C SER A 12 29.53 1.25 10.09
N ARG A 13 30.67 1.01 10.78
CA ARG A 13 30.84 1.33 12.20
C ARG A 13 30.65 2.83 12.46
N ASP A 14 30.92 3.67 11.47
CA ASP A 14 30.81 5.12 11.56
C ASP A 14 29.38 5.62 11.82
N SER A 15 28.39 4.85 11.37
CA SER A 15 26.96 5.08 11.66
C SER A 15 26.64 5.10 13.16
N PHE A 16 27.54 4.55 13.99
CA PHE A 16 27.32 4.34 15.42
C PHE A 16 28.40 5.01 16.27
N ASN A 17 29.14 5.99 15.75
CA ASN A 17 30.27 6.59 16.47
C ASN A 17 29.90 7.22 17.82
N SER A 18 28.63 7.59 18.01
CA SER A 18 28.10 8.08 19.29
C SER A 18 27.77 6.97 20.30
N LEU A 19 27.80 5.70 19.90
CA LEU A 19 27.47 4.55 20.74
C LEU A 19 28.74 3.82 21.17
N PRO A 20 28.83 3.41 22.46
CA PRO A 20 29.93 2.57 22.92
C PRO A 20 29.82 1.18 22.30
N ASP A 21 30.95 0.50 22.12
CA ASP A 21 30.99 -0.84 21.50
C ASP A 21 30.15 -1.86 22.26
N SER A 22 30.02 -1.71 23.59
CA SER A 22 29.11 -2.54 24.40
C SER A 22 27.66 -2.47 23.92
N THR A 23 27.20 -1.32 23.43
CA THR A 23 25.83 -1.21 22.86
C THR A 23 25.70 -2.03 21.58
N LEU A 24 26.75 -2.12 20.77
CA LEU A 24 26.73 -2.89 19.52
C LEU A 24 26.86 -4.40 19.78
N LEU A 25 27.64 -4.78 20.80
CA LEU A 25 27.97 -6.18 21.11
C LEU A 25 26.93 -6.84 22.02
N ASP A 26 26.36 -6.11 22.98
CA ASP A 26 25.45 -6.67 24.00
C ASP A 26 24.00 -6.79 23.51
N ASN A 27 23.65 -6.06 22.43
CA ASN A 27 22.30 -6.06 21.88
C ASN A 27 22.17 -7.05 20.72
N LYS A 28 21.06 -7.79 20.70
CA LYS A 28 20.81 -8.88 19.74
C LYS A 28 19.89 -8.47 18.59
N SER A 29 19.22 -7.33 18.70
CA SER A 29 18.42 -6.77 17.62
C SER A 29 18.42 -5.24 17.69
N PHE A 30 18.16 -4.61 16.54
CA PHE A 30 18.00 -3.17 16.45
C PHE A 30 17.00 -2.82 15.35
N MET A 31 16.42 -1.63 15.44
CA MET A 31 15.50 -1.07 14.45
C MET A 31 16.03 0.27 13.98
N ALA A 32 16.21 0.42 12.67
CA ALA A 32 16.70 1.64 12.05
C ALA A 32 16.29 1.70 10.57
N SER A 33 16.34 2.90 9.99
CA SER A 33 16.34 3.09 8.54
C SER A 33 17.77 3.03 8.02
N LEU A 34 17.99 2.37 6.87
CA LEU A 34 19.30 2.28 6.23
C LEU A 34 19.29 3.06 4.90
N VAL A 35 20.39 3.75 4.62
CA VAL A 35 20.64 4.41 3.33
C VAL A 35 21.97 3.94 2.76
N LYS A 36 22.03 3.75 1.44
CA LYS A 36 23.28 3.40 0.75
C LYS A 36 23.90 4.66 0.15
N TYR A 37 25.09 5.04 0.62
CA TYR A 37 25.83 6.21 0.16
C TYR A 37 27.28 5.83 -0.12
N ASN A 38 27.81 6.21 -1.28
CA ASN A 38 29.17 5.86 -1.73
C ASN A 38 29.51 4.35 -1.64
N GLY A 39 28.51 3.49 -1.88
CA GLY A 39 28.70 2.04 -1.85
C GLY A 39 28.53 1.39 -0.46
N GLU A 40 28.46 2.18 0.60
CA GLU A 40 28.34 1.70 1.98
C GLU A 40 26.93 1.88 2.53
N TRP A 41 26.48 0.94 3.37
CA TRP A 41 25.24 1.11 4.12
C TRP A 41 25.49 1.87 5.41
N GLN A 42 24.68 2.90 5.62
CA GLN A 42 24.73 3.77 6.80
C GLN A 42 23.34 3.82 7.45
N VAL A 43 23.29 4.06 8.75
CA VAL A 43 22.03 4.35 9.45
C VAL A 43 21.58 5.77 9.11
N ASN A 44 20.32 5.88 8.71
CA ASN A 44 19.66 7.15 8.48
C ASN A 44 18.77 7.50 9.68
N GLY A 45 19.17 8.53 10.43
CA GLY A 45 18.43 9.00 11.59
C GLY A 45 18.69 8.14 12.84
N MET A 46 17.63 7.80 13.56
CA MET A 46 17.73 7.16 14.88
C MET A 46 17.75 5.63 14.76
N SER A 47 18.49 4.98 15.65
CA SER A 47 18.46 3.53 15.86
C SER A 47 18.03 3.20 17.29
N SER A 48 17.17 2.19 17.42
CA SER A 48 16.73 1.65 18.70
C SER A 48 17.30 0.24 18.88
N TRP A 49 17.85 -0.04 20.06
CA TRP A 49 18.58 -1.28 20.35
C TRP A 49 17.87 -2.12 21.41
N SER A 50 17.96 -3.45 21.28
CA SER A 50 17.38 -4.38 22.24
C SER A 50 18.29 -5.56 22.53
N ARG A 51 18.38 -5.91 23.83
CA ARG A 51 19.14 -7.07 24.33
C ARG A 51 18.57 -8.40 23.86
N GLY A 52 17.27 -8.45 23.59
CA GLY A 52 16.56 -9.64 23.15
C GLY A 52 16.26 -9.60 21.66
N ARG A 53 15.80 -10.74 21.12
CA ARG A 53 15.21 -10.82 19.77
C ARG A 53 13.69 -10.87 19.78
N THR A 54 13.04 -10.87 20.94
CA THR A 54 11.58 -11.05 21.06
C THR A 54 10.76 -10.13 20.16
N LEU A 55 11.09 -8.83 20.09
CA LEU A 55 10.40 -7.89 19.19
C LEU A 55 10.69 -8.20 17.71
N PHE A 56 11.94 -8.49 17.36
CA PHE A 56 12.35 -8.83 16.01
C PHE A 56 11.69 -10.14 15.54
N ASP A 57 11.71 -11.17 16.38
CA ASP A 57 11.11 -12.49 16.12
C ASP A 57 9.59 -12.36 16.03
N ALA A 58 8.94 -11.58 16.89
CA ALA A 58 7.51 -11.31 16.80
C ALA A 58 7.13 -10.53 15.54
N TYR A 59 7.93 -9.53 15.13
CA TYR A 59 7.75 -8.81 13.86
C TYR A 59 7.97 -9.71 12.64
N LYS A 60 9.03 -10.54 12.67
CA LYS A 60 9.33 -11.52 11.63
C LYS A 60 8.20 -12.54 11.51
N ALA A 61 7.73 -13.10 12.62
CA ALA A 61 6.60 -14.02 12.66
C ALA A 61 5.29 -13.37 12.19
N LYS A 62 4.97 -12.15 12.64
CA LYS A 62 3.79 -11.41 12.20
C LYS A 62 3.83 -11.16 10.67
N LEU A 63 4.98 -10.79 10.14
CA LEU A 63 5.13 -10.51 8.69
C LEU A 63 5.25 -11.78 7.85
N SER A 64 5.78 -12.87 8.40
CA SER A 64 5.77 -14.20 7.77
C SER A 64 4.38 -14.83 7.78
N ALA A 65 3.58 -14.56 8.82
CA ALA A 65 2.16 -14.93 8.89
C ALA A 65 1.27 -14.04 8.00
N MET A 66 1.69 -12.80 7.76
CA MET A 66 1.19 -11.94 6.67
C MET A 66 1.94 -12.20 5.35
N GLY A 67 2.65 -13.32 5.23
CA GLY A 67 3.47 -13.62 4.07
C GLY A 67 2.60 -13.66 2.83
N CYS A 68 2.71 -12.62 2.00
CA CYS A 68 2.14 -12.63 0.67
C CYS A 68 2.73 -13.84 -0.06
N ASP A 69 1.86 -14.76 -0.45
CA ASP A 69 2.25 -15.86 -1.31
C ASP A 69 2.66 -15.22 -2.64
N SER A 70 3.98 -15.11 -2.88
CA SER A 70 4.48 -14.55 -4.14
C SER A 70 3.91 -15.29 -5.34
N ALA A 71 3.53 -16.57 -5.19
CA ALA A 71 2.86 -17.32 -6.22
C ALA A 71 1.41 -16.85 -6.43
N LEU A 72 0.69 -16.46 -5.39
CA LEU A 72 -0.66 -15.86 -5.50
C LEU A 72 -0.59 -14.49 -6.18
N TYR A 73 0.34 -13.62 -5.78
CA TYR A 73 0.57 -12.33 -6.45
C TYR A 73 0.85 -12.53 -7.95
N ASP A 74 1.82 -13.38 -8.30
CA ASP A 74 2.17 -13.65 -9.70
C ASP A 74 0.99 -14.25 -10.48
N LYS A 75 0.21 -15.14 -9.86
CA LYS A 75 -0.99 -15.75 -10.45
C LYS A 75 -2.07 -14.71 -10.73
N LEU A 76 -2.35 -13.82 -9.77
CA LEU A 76 -3.33 -12.75 -9.90
C LEU A 76 -2.92 -11.72 -10.95
N MET A 77 -1.66 -11.28 -10.92
CA MET A 77 -1.12 -10.36 -11.92
C MET A 77 -1.23 -10.98 -13.32
N LYS A 78 -0.82 -12.24 -13.50
CA LYS A 78 -0.92 -12.92 -14.79
C LYS A 78 -2.37 -13.11 -15.26
N ALA A 79 -3.29 -13.40 -14.34
CA ALA A 79 -4.72 -13.52 -14.62
C ALA A 79 -5.35 -12.18 -15.06
N ASN A 80 -4.83 -11.06 -14.56
CA ASN A 80 -5.27 -9.71 -14.91
C ASN A 80 -4.33 -9.01 -15.91
N GLU A 81 -3.75 -9.75 -16.86
CA GLU A 81 -2.92 -9.20 -17.95
C GLU A 81 -1.75 -8.32 -17.46
N ASN A 82 -1.19 -8.66 -16.29
CA ASN A 82 -0.13 -7.94 -15.58
C ASN A 82 -0.49 -6.52 -15.12
N HIS A 83 -1.78 -6.27 -14.90
CA HIS A 83 -2.23 -5.05 -14.26
C HIS A 83 -2.64 -5.29 -12.80
N PRO A 84 -2.34 -4.36 -11.88
CA PRO A 84 -2.66 -4.55 -10.46
C PRO A 84 -4.08 -4.12 -10.09
N MET A 85 -4.77 -3.36 -10.95
CA MET A 85 -6.13 -2.87 -10.71
C MET A 85 -7.18 -3.75 -11.40
N LEU A 86 -8.20 -4.13 -10.64
CA LEU A 86 -9.42 -4.84 -11.04
C LEU A 86 -10.65 -4.03 -10.63
N TYR A 87 -11.75 -4.16 -11.37
CA TYR A 87 -13.00 -3.45 -11.11
C TYR A 87 -14.20 -4.39 -11.24
N PHE A 88 -15.12 -4.35 -10.27
CA PHE A 88 -16.29 -5.23 -10.22
C PHE A 88 -17.56 -4.46 -9.87
N LYS A 89 -18.70 -4.87 -10.40
CA LYS A 89 -19.99 -4.23 -10.07
C LYS A 89 -20.40 -4.48 -8.63
N ASN A 90 -20.10 -5.67 -8.11
CA ASN A 90 -20.50 -6.13 -6.78
C ASN A 90 -19.55 -7.26 -6.32
N ASN A 91 -19.80 -7.77 -5.11
CA ASN A 91 -18.99 -8.86 -4.59
C ASN A 91 -19.17 -10.15 -5.39
N GLU A 92 -20.39 -10.47 -5.84
CA GLU A 92 -20.66 -11.70 -6.59
C GLU A 92 -19.75 -11.82 -7.83
N GLU A 93 -19.67 -10.77 -8.66
CA GLU A 93 -18.76 -10.72 -9.81
C GLU A 93 -17.29 -10.85 -9.40
N MET A 94 -16.90 -10.21 -8.29
CA MET A 94 -15.54 -10.32 -7.75
C MET A 94 -15.21 -11.76 -7.34
N LEU A 95 -16.13 -12.41 -6.62
CA LEU A 95 -15.96 -13.78 -6.12
C LEU A 95 -15.88 -14.76 -7.27
N GLU A 96 -16.77 -14.66 -8.25
CA GLU A 96 -16.73 -15.49 -9.45
C GLU A 96 -15.41 -15.33 -10.22
N TRP A 97 -14.86 -14.11 -10.28
CA TRP A 97 -13.57 -13.86 -10.91
C TRP A 97 -12.44 -14.52 -10.13
N PHE A 98 -12.39 -14.36 -8.80
CA PHE A 98 -11.36 -15.00 -7.98
C PHE A 98 -11.47 -16.53 -8.03
N ASP A 99 -12.66 -17.10 -7.89
CA ASP A 99 -12.84 -18.56 -7.99
C ASP A 99 -12.33 -19.11 -9.33
N ARG A 100 -12.69 -18.46 -10.44
CA ARG A 100 -12.29 -18.89 -11.79
C ARG A 100 -10.78 -18.86 -12.01
N HIS A 101 -10.07 -17.89 -11.43
CA HIS A 101 -8.65 -17.67 -11.72
C HIS A 101 -7.72 -18.27 -10.66
N ILE A 102 -8.08 -18.19 -9.39
CA ILE A 102 -7.25 -18.67 -8.28
C ILE A 102 -7.78 -19.95 -7.63
N GLY A 103 -9.10 -20.18 -7.66
CA GLY A 103 -9.78 -21.27 -6.96
C GLY A 103 -9.87 -21.00 -5.46
N PHE A 104 -11.05 -21.19 -4.88
CA PHE A 104 -11.21 -21.16 -3.42
C PHE A 104 -10.99 -22.55 -2.81
N ASP A 105 -10.45 -22.59 -1.59
CA ASP A 105 -10.42 -23.82 -0.80
C ASP A 105 -11.85 -24.19 -0.36
N GLU A 106 -12.15 -25.49 -0.18
CA GLU A 106 -13.50 -26.00 0.10
C GLU A 106 -14.11 -25.41 1.39
N ASN A 107 -13.29 -24.88 2.28
CA ASN A 107 -13.69 -24.27 3.55
C ASN A 107 -13.67 -22.73 3.55
N PHE A 108 -13.39 -22.09 2.39
CA PHE A 108 -13.33 -20.65 2.30
C PHE A 108 -14.74 -20.04 2.45
N THR A 109 -14.91 -19.14 3.43
CA THR A 109 -16.16 -18.42 3.66
C THR A 109 -15.88 -16.93 3.79
N PHE A 110 -16.55 -16.11 2.97
CA PHE A 110 -16.44 -14.65 3.09
C PHE A 110 -17.20 -14.17 4.34
N PRO A 111 -16.68 -13.17 5.08
CA PRO A 111 -17.44 -12.54 6.15
C PRO A 111 -18.73 -11.92 5.60
N ASP A 112 -19.88 -12.20 6.21
CA ASP A 112 -21.19 -11.68 5.79
C ASP A 112 -21.22 -10.14 5.63
N GLN A 113 -20.40 -9.45 6.42
CA GLN A 113 -20.21 -7.99 6.39
C GLN A 113 -19.64 -7.46 5.06
N MET A 114 -19.10 -8.34 4.21
CA MET A 114 -18.65 -7.96 2.89
C MET A 114 -19.79 -7.93 1.87
N MET A 115 -20.92 -8.62 2.10
CA MET A 115 -21.89 -8.98 1.05
C MET A 115 -22.75 -7.84 0.46
N GLU A 116 -22.65 -6.61 0.95
CA GLU A 116 -23.50 -5.48 0.48
C GLU A 116 -22.69 -4.31 -0.10
N ARG A 117 -21.65 -4.60 -0.87
CA ARG A 117 -20.79 -3.58 -1.47
C ARG A 117 -20.90 -3.61 -3.00
N SER A 118 -20.88 -2.43 -3.61
CA SER A 118 -20.98 -2.25 -5.05
C SER A 118 -19.82 -1.41 -5.58
N PHE A 119 -19.57 -1.53 -6.89
CA PHE A 119 -18.57 -0.77 -7.65
C PHE A 119 -17.19 -0.79 -7.00
N LEU A 120 -16.66 -2.01 -6.89
CA LEU A 120 -15.45 -2.32 -6.13
C LEU A 120 -14.23 -2.06 -7.01
N ALA A 121 -13.27 -1.31 -6.48
CA ALA A 121 -11.92 -1.31 -7.00
C ALA A 121 -11.07 -2.25 -6.15
N VAL A 122 -10.36 -3.16 -6.80
CA VAL A 122 -9.45 -4.09 -6.13
C VAL A 122 -8.04 -3.84 -6.61
N TYR A 123 -7.11 -3.70 -5.67
CA TYR A 123 -5.68 -3.52 -5.94
C TYR A 123 -4.90 -4.74 -5.46
N ILE A 124 -4.12 -5.35 -6.35
CA ILE A 124 -3.27 -6.49 -6.03
C ILE A 124 -1.97 -5.97 -5.41
N GLU A 125 -1.80 -6.19 -4.11
CA GLU A 125 -0.61 -5.75 -3.37
C GLU A 125 0.44 -6.84 -3.28
N LYS A 126 1.69 -6.48 -3.59
CA LYS A 126 2.82 -7.41 -3.53
C LYS A 126 3.14 -7.94 -2.12
N ASP A 127 2.78 -7.21 -1.07
CA ASP A 127 3.12 -7.56 0.32
C ASP A 127 1.88 -7.82 1.21
N LYS A 128 0.64 -7.63 0.71
CA LYS A 128 -0.60 -7.77 1.52
C LYS A 128 -1.78 -8.42 0.77
N ASP A 129 -1.47 -9.22 -0.25
CA ASP A 129 -2.42 -9.94 -1.12
C ASP A 129 -3.33 -9.02 -1.95
N ILE A 130 -4.40 -8.46 -1.38
CA ILE A 130 -5.35 -7.60 -2.08
C ILE A 130 -5.95 -6.51 -1.18
N ALA A 131 -6.20 -5.34 -1.75
CA ALA A 131 -7.00 -4.28 -1.14
C ALA A 131 -8.34 -4.16 -1.88
N ILE A 132 -9.45 -4.06 -1.16
CA ILE A 132 -10.80 -3.93 -1.73
C ILE A 132 -11.42 -2.61 -1.27
N ILE A 133 -11.74 -1.76 -2.24
CA ILE A 133 -12.21 -0.39 -2.02
C ILE A 133 -13.66 -0.29 -2.50
N PRO A 134 -14.64 -0.27 -1.58
CA PRO A 134 -16.06 -0.12 -1.92
C PRO A 134 -16.30 1.23 -2.60
N ASN A 135 -17.15 1.23 -3.64
CA ASN A 135 -17.38 2.39 -4.51
C ASN A 135 -16.11 2.95 -5.20
N GLY A 136 -14.95 2.31 -5.03
CA GLY A 136 -13.69 2.75 -5.62
C GLY A 136 -13.73 2.81 -7.14
N ALA A 137 -14.45 1.89 -7.77
CA ALA A 137 -14.61 1.86 -9.22
C ALA A 137 -15.39 3.06 -9.75
N LEU A 138 -16.21 3.75 -8.94
CA LEU A 138 -16.88 4.97 -9.38
C LEU A 138 -15.89 6.13 -9.53
N MET A 139 -14.78 6.11 -8.78
CA MET A 139 -13.89 7.27 -8.63
C MET A 139 -12.61 7.20 -9.47
N ILE A 140 -12.25 6.03 -10.01
CA ILE A 140 -10.98 5.78 -10.69
C ILE A 140 -11.18 5.76 -12.20
N LYS A 141 -10.55 6.70 -12.92
CA LYS A 141 -10.66 6.80 -14.37
C LYS A 141 -9.57 5.97 -15.04
N ASP A 142 -9.90 4.73 -15.34
CA ASP A 142 -9.07 3.75 -16.05
C ASP A 142 -9.84 3.27 -17.27
N GLU A 143 -9.17 3.06 -18.40
CA GLU A 143 -9.80 2.58 -19.64
C GLU A 143 -10.45 1.20 -19.46
N ARG A 144 -9.95 0.42 -18.51
CA ARG A 144 -10.47 -0.93 -18.17
C ARG A 144 -11.59 -0.89 -17.13
N ASN A 145 -11.94 0.29 -16.62
CA ASN A 145 -12.99 0.45 -15.62
C ASN A 145 -14.31 0.89 -16.26
N PRO A 146 -15.28 -0.01 -16.45
CA PRO A 146 -16.56 0.33 -17.06
C PRO A 146 -17.51 1.09 -16.11
N TYR A 147 -17.17 1.21 -14.81
CA TYR A 147 -18.06 1.75 -13.78
C TYR A 147 -17.74 3.20 -13.40
N TYR A 148 -16.74 3.82 -14.02
CA TYR A 148 -16.33 5.18 -13.71
C TYR A 148 -17.50 6.18 -13.81
N ASP A 149 -17.72 6.95 -12.74
CA ASP A 149 -18.68 8.05 -12.70
C ASP A 149 -17.98 9.35 -12.33
N LYS A 150 -18.06 10.33 -13.22
CA LYS A 150 -17.37 11.62 -13.05
C LYS A 150 -17.85 12.38 -11.81
N LYS A 151 -19.14 12.33 -11.47
CA LYS A 151 -19.70 13.06 -10.31
C LYS A 151 -19.23 12.41 -9.00
N GLU A 152 -19.20 11.09 -8.96
CA GLU A 152 -18.65 10.35 -7.81
C GLU A 152 -17.15 10.61 -7.65
N ALA A 153 -16.39 10.65 -8.75
CA ALA A 153 -14.98 11.04 -8.72
C ALA A 153 -14.76 12.48 -8.22
N GLU A 154 -15.56 13.44 -8.68
CA GLU A 154 -15.50 14.85 -8.28
C GLU A 154 -15.82 15.04 -6.78
N SER A 155 -16.75 14.25 -6.23
CA SER A 155 -17.26 14.40 -4.85
C SER A 155 -16.55 13.53 -3.81
N GLY A 156 -16.23 12.28 -4.16
CA GLY A 156 -15.66 11.28 -3.25
C GLY A 156 -14.18 10.99 -3.48
N GLY A 157 -13.65 11.28 -4.67
CA GLY A 157 -12.31 10.85 -5.08
C GLY A 157 -11.17 11.39 -4.20
N VAL A 158 -11.39 12.50 -3.48
CA VAL A 158 -10.40 13.05 -2.54
C VAL A 158 -10.09 12.07 -1.40
N ASN A 159 -11.04 11.21 -1.01
CA ASN A 159 -10.84 10.22 0.04
C ASN A 159 -9.76 9.19 -0.32
N LEU A 160 -9.64 8.85 -1.61
CA LEU A 160 -8.55 8.00 -2.10
C LEU A 160 -7.17 8.65 -1.89
N ILE A 161 -7.10 9.98 -1.92
CA ILE A 161 -5.84 10.73 -1.73
C ILE A 161 -5.52 10.88 -0.25
N VAL A 162 -6.49 11.25 0.59
CA VAL A 162 -6.20 11.71 1.96
C VAL A 162 -6.29 10.62 3.03
N SER A 163 -7.03 9.54 2.80
CA SER A 163 -7.27 8.51 3.82
C SER A 163 -6.52 7.22 3.53
N ALA A 164 -5.54 6.89 4.37
CA ALA A 164 -4.84 5.61 4.35
C ALA A 164 -5.75 4.42 4.70
N GLU A 165 -6.89 4.66 5.36
CA GLU A 165 -7.91 3.65 5.64
C GLU A 165 -8.73 3.28 4.39
N VAL A 166 -8.82 4.19 3.42
CA VAL A 166 -9.61 3.99 2.20
C VAL A 166 -8.75 3.38 1.09
N ALA A 167 -7.60 3.98 0.81
CA ALA A 167 -6.68 3.51 -0.22
C ALA A 167 -5.30 3.28 0.38
N PRO A 168 -4.75 2.07 0.31
CA PRO A 168 -3.39 1.82 0.77
C PRO A 168 -2.35 2.67 0.03
N LYS A 169 -1.18 2.80 0.64
CA LYS A 169 -0.07 3.61 0.13
C LYS A 169 0.29 3.21 -1.30
N GLU A 170 0.53 1.93 -1.54
CA GLU A 170 0.98 1.38 -2.81
C GLU A 170 -0.06 1.62 -3.92
N MET A 171 -1.34 1.47 -3.60
CA MET A 171 -2.44 1.79 -4.51
C MET A 171 -2.45 3.27 -4.87
N LEU A 172 -2.35 4.17 -3.88
CA LEU A 172 -2.35 5.61 -4.14
C LEU A 172 -1.21 6.03 -5.06
N HIS A 173 0.00 5.53 -4.82
CA HIS A 173 1.16 5.81 -5.70
C HIS A 173 0.89 5.37 -7.13
N TYR A 174 0.34 4.16 -7.32
CA TYR A 174 -0.06 3.68 -8.64
C TYR A 174 -1.09 4.60 -9.31
N LEU A 175 -2.13 5.02 -8.59
CA LEU A 175 -3.16 5.92 -9.13
C LEU A 175 -2.59 7.27 -9.57
N ILE A 176 -1.65 7.83 -8.82
CA ILE A 176 -0.98 9.10 -9.14
C ILE A 176 -0.05 8.94 -10.35
N GLU A 177 0.81 7.93 -10.33
CA GLU A 177 1.80 7.67 -11.40
C GLU A 177 1.11 7.46 -12.76
N HIS A 178 -0.02 6.74 -12.76
CA HIS A 178 -0.81 6.45 -13.96
C HIS A 178 -1.89 7.49 -14.27
N LYS A 179 -1.98 8.59 -13.51
CA LYS A 179 -2.93 9.71 -13.73
C LYS A 179 -4.40 9.26 -13.75
N LEU A 180 -4.77 8.34 -12.87
CA LEU A 180 -6.11 7.72 -12.84
C LEU A 180 -7.14 8.51 -12.01
N LEU A 181 -6.76 9.68 -11.47
CA LEU A 181 -7.59 10.55 -10.64
C LEU A 181 -7.81 11.96 -11.24
N PRO A 182 -8.10 12.12 -12.55
CA PRO A 182 -8.06 13.42 -13.21
C PRO A 182 -9.24 14.33 -12.87
N ASP A 183 -10.32 13.78 -12.33
CA ASP A 183 -11.55 14.51 -12.01
C ASP A 183 -11.72 14.76 -10.50
N VAL A 184 -10.75 14.33 -9.68
CA VAL A 184 -10.79 14.57 -8.23
C VAL A 184 -10.71 16.07 -7.94
N CYS A 185 -11.61 16.50 -7.06
CA CYS A 185 -11.83 17.89 -6.73
C CYS A 185 -12.04 18.08 -5.22
N ILE A 186 -11.86 19.31 -4.76
CA ILE A 186 -12.26 19.77 -3.43
C ILE A 186 -13.15 21.00 -3.55
N ASN A 187 -13.98 21.24 -2.54
CA ASN A 187 -14.78 22.46 -2.52
C ASN A 187 -13.89 23.70 -2.38
N SER A 188 -14.12 24.69 -3.24
CA SER A 188 -13.46 25.98 -3.19
C SER A 188 -14.49 27.10 -3.25
N MET A 189 -14.29 28.14 -2.44
CA MET A 189 -15.10 29.37 -2.51
C MET A 189 -15.01 30.07 -3.88
N LYS A 190 -13.98 29.75 -4.67
CA LYS A 190 -13.77 30.27 -6.04
C LYS A 190 -14.37 29.37 -7.13
N GLY A 191 -15.19 28.38 -6.75
CA GLY A 191 -15.85 27.46 -7.66
C GLY A 191 -15.11 26.13 -7.86
N MET A 192 -15.81 25.16 -8.44
CA MET A 192 -15.35 23.77 -8.56
C MET A 192 -14.08 23.64 -9.40
N GLU A 193 -13.99 24.35 -10.53
CA GLU A 193 -12.79 24.33 -11.39
C GLU A 193 -11.52 24.75 -10.63
N ARG A 194 -11.62 25.74 -9.74
CA ARG A 194 -10.48 26.13 -8.92
C ARG A 194 -10.11 25.05 -7.90
N GLY A 195 -11.10 24.40 -7.31
CA GLY A 195 -10.89 23.26 -6.42
C GLY A 195 -10.18 22.10 -7.12
N LYS A 196 -10.63 21.76 -8.32
CA LYS A 196 -10.02 20.72 -9.15
C LYS A 196 -8.59 21.08 -9.49
N GLN A 197 -8.36 22.30 -9.99
CA GLN A 197 -7.01 22.79 -10.30
C GLN A 197 -6.07 22.64 -9.09
N LEU A 198 -6.49 23.04 -7.89
CA LEU A 198 -5.68 22.92 -6.68
C LEU A 198 -5.30 21.48 -6.37
N VAL A 199 -6.24 20.53 -6.50
CA VAL A 199 -5.95 19.11 -6.29
C VAL A 199 -4.98 18.60 -7.35
N GLN A 200 -5.27 18.84 -8.63
CA GLN A 200 -4.48 18.28 -9.73
C GLN A 200 -3.04 18.81 -9.75
N GLU A 201 -2.82 20.09 -9.39
CA GLU A 201 -1.48 20.68 -9.31
C GLU A 201 -0.69 20.24 -8.07
N ASN A 202 -1.36 19.77 -7.01
CA ASN A 202 -0.73 19.56 -5.69
C ASN A 202 -1.02 18.16 -5.10
N MET A 203 -1.47 17.20 -5.91
CA MET A 203 -1.99 15.91 -5.43
C MET A 203 -1.01 15.17 -4.51
N ASP A 204 0.25 15.04 -4.94
CA ASP A 204 1.33 14.40 -4.18
C ASP A 204 1.71 15.18 -2.90
N PHE A 205 1.59 16.51 -2.91
CA PHE A 205 1.76 17.31 -1.69
C PHE A 205 0.61 17.09 -0.69
N ILE A 206 -0.64 17.12 -1.17
CA ILE A 206 -1.83 16.88 -0.36
C ILE A 206 -1.77 15.49 0.28
N ALA A 207 -1.43 14.47 -0.50
CA ALA A 207 -1.29 13.11 -0.01
C ALA A 207 -0.25 12.99 1.10
N ARG A 208 0.96 13.53 0.89
CA ARG A 208 2.04 13.55 1.90
C ARG A 208 1.62 14.26 3.17
N PHE A 209 0.99 15.42 3.03
CA PHE A 209 0.58 16.24 4.16
C PHE A 209 -0.51 15.55 5.00
N MET A 210 -1.50 14.94 4.34
CA MET A 210 -2.65 14.33 5.02
C MET A 210 -2.35 12.94 5.60
N ARG A 211 -1.51 12.15 4.93
CA ARG A 211 -1.19 10.77 5.35
C ARG A 211 0.05 10.65 6.24
N GLY A 212 0.94 11.63 6.23
CA GLY A 212 2.15 11.60 7.05
C GLY A 212 3.00 10.35 6.81
N ASN A 213 3.18 9.52 7.84
CA ASN A 213 3.97 8.29 7.76
C ASN A 213 3.33 7.19 6.87
N ASP A 214 2.04 7.33 6.55
CA ASP A 214 1.30 6.37 5.72
C ASP A 214 1.33 6.73 4.22
N TYR A 215 2.16 7.70 3.81
CA TYR A 215 2.47 8.03 2.41
C TYR A 215 3.76 7.38 1.92
#